data_AF-A0A8D5UH71-F1
#
_entry.id   AF-A0A8D5UH71-F1
#
_cell.length_a   1.000
_cell.length_b   1.000
_cell.length_c   1.000
_cell.angle_alpha   90.00
_cell.angle_beta   90.00
_cell.angle_gamma   90.00
#
_symmetry.space_group_name_H-M   'P 1'
#
loop_
_entity.id
_entity.type
_entity.pdbx_description
1 polymer ?
#
loop_
_entity_poly.entity_id
_entity_poly.type
_entity_poly.pdbx_seq_one_letter_code
_entity_poly.pdbx_strand_id
1 'polypeptide(L)'
;MAVRWTMLGMWLLVSLLAGCQWGDDFQSGTRVSHLSRSESAAFVPYADREVPSLRSLIARKGFQQYASQHAYLLGYSYDGVFLAVMTFDREAQAYRIQLYHTVQQRIEETLYVPSAERLHATDDSQKQSEAEEQLQIAQETIDMGYRIKAPAKPLKWRFDQAVRIPGPGNYLIRTDWKTPTLSILVQDGQGRKWKLAQQDWRTSALRPASEMYVIRHPDFPDRWTVVGASIGAQKGPEPFFCSMEIDALRPERSEQSLSRLVNTVLPGGGNIVFRGELTKRGYGVLLAVQEALPPAVREPGIVYQGIAKRFVIIDDSGRAVDQGGSNGLVHQGRILSAGQSLYYRIVLIARNPKQKADLLLVDQLEPNGKVKRTFEWIWDESGQRFQLLQ
;
A
#
# COMPACT_ATOMS: atom_id res chain seq x y z
N MET A 1 -60.13 -30.03 27.56
CA MET A 1 -60.66 -31.29 28.13
C MET A 1 -59.52 -32.30 28.27
N ALA A 2 -59.78 -33.45 28.92
CA ALA A 2 -58.89 -34.60 29.19
C ALA A 2 -57.67 -34.76 28.25
N VAL A 3 -56.43 -34.92 28.74
CA VAL A 3 -55.86 -35.98 29.61
C VAL A 3 -55.67 -37.32 28.88
N ARG A 4 -54.39 -37.62 28.58
CA ARG A 4 -53.58 -38.86 28.82
C ARG A 4 -54.29 -40.24 28.69
N TRP A 5 -53.69 -41.30 28.14
CA TRP A 5 -52.56 -42.12 28.69
C TRP A 5 -52.32 -43.29 27.70
N THR A 6 -51.16 -43.92 27.42
CA THR A 6 -49.70 -43.61 27.56
C THR A 6 -48.95 -44.36 26.40
N MET A 7 -47.83 -45.13 26.42
CA MET A 7 -46.79 -45.55 27.41
C MET A 7 -45.51 -46.06 26.68
N LEU A 8 -44.32 -45.88 27.30
CA LEU A 8 -43.01 -46.53 27.01
C LEU A 8 -42.36 -46.33 25.60
N GLY A 9 -41.04 -46.50 25.43
CA GLY A 9 -40.01 -46.93 26.40
C GLY A 9 -38.70 -46.14 26.31
N MET A 10 -37.99 -46.04 27.44
CA MET A 10 -36.80 -45.21 27.63
C MET A 10 -35.73 -45.95 28.45
N TRP A 11 -34.59 -46.27 27.83
CA TRP A 11 -33.32 -46.67 28.43
C TRP A 11 -32.23 -46.01 27.57
N LEU A 12 -31.54 -44.93 27.96
CA LEU A 12 -30.73 -44.65 29.15
C LEU A 12 -29.54 -45.60 29.31
N LEU A 13 -28.32 -45.10 29.03
CA LEU A 13 -27.26 -45.02 30.04
C LEU A 13 -26.14 -44.05 29.63
N VAL A 14 -25.43 -43.53 30.64
CA VAL A 14 -24.36 -42.52 30.53
C VAL A 14 -23.21 -42.92 31.45
N SER A 15 -21.98 -42.83 30.95
CA SER A 15 -20.72 -42.90 31.72
C SER A 15 -19.62 -42.24 30.87
N LEU A 16 -19.06 -41.07 31.16
CA LEU A 16 -18.39 -40.51 32.36
C LEU A 16 -17.01 -41.13 32.69
N LEU A 17 -15.97 -40.39 32.27
CA LEU A 17 -14.73 -40.06 32.97
C LEU A 17 -13.97 -41.14 33.79
N ALA A 18 -12.95 -41.73 33.17
CA ALA A 18 -11.60 -41.99 33.72
C ALA A 18 -10.69 -42.48 32.57
N GLY A 19 -9.37 -42.31 32.55
CA GLY A 19 -8.45 -41.61 33.46
C GLY A 19 -7.05 -41.56 32.81
N CYS A 20 -6.08 -40.90 33.45
CA CYS A 20 -4.71 -40.82 32.91
C CYS A 20 -3.96 -42.16 33.01
N GLN A 21 -3.24 -42.55 31.95
CA GLN A 21 -2.08 -43.44 32.06
C GLN A 21 -0.89 -42.82 31.33
N TRP A 22 0.18 -42.56 32.07
CA TRP A 22 1.54 -42.51 31.51
C TRP A 22 2.00 -43.92 31.16
N GLY A 23 2.95 -44.02 30.25
CA GLY A 23 3.51 -45.28 29.79
C GLY A 23 4.78 -45.07 28.98
N ASP A 24 5.84 -44.63 29.64
CA ASP A 24 7.19 -44.98 29.19
C ASP A 24 7.34 -46.50 29.36
N ASP A 25 7.67 -47.25 28.30
CA ASP A 25 9.04 -47.76 28.21
C ASP A 25 9.41 -48.44 26.86
N PHE A 26 10.72 -48.43 26.62
CA PHE A 26 11.54 -49.29 25.75
C PHE A 26 11.08 -49.78 24.35
N GLN A 27 11.70 -49.15 23.35
CA GLN A 27 12.42 -49.74 22.21
C GLN A 27 12.21 -51.22 21.82
N SER A 28 11.79 -51.44 20.57
CA SER A 28 12.41 -52.46 19.71
C SER A 28 12.56 -51.90 18.28
N GLY A 29 13.78 -51.85 17.75
CA GLY A 29 14.07 -51.10 16.53
C GLY A 29 13.59 -51.75 15.24
N THR A 30 12.92 -50.97 14.38
CA THR A 30 12.68 -51.33 12.97
C THR A 30 13.44 -50.36 12.06
N ARG A 31 14.05 -50.89 11.00
CA ARG A 31 15.07 -50.21 10.18
C ARG A 31 14.62 -48.87 9.60
N VAL A 32 15.56 -47.91 9.56
CA VAL A 32 15.45 -46.69 8.75
C VAL A 32 15.39 -47.07 7.27
N SER A 33 14.20 -46.99 6.67
CA SER A 33 14.02 -47.02 5.22
C SER A 33 14.40 -45.66 4.63
N HIS A 34 15.69 -45.47 4.38
CA HIS A 34 16.15 -44.41 3.48
C HIS A 34 15.55 -44.64 2.09
N LEU A 35 15.05 -43.56 1.47
CA LEU A 35 14.47 -43.53 0.12
C LEU A 35 13.11 -44.28 0.03
N SER A 36 12.08 -43.77 -0.65
CA SER A 36 12.05 -42.68 -1.63
C SER A 36 10.99 -41.63 -1.32
N ARG A 37 11.38 -40.35 -1.30
CA ARG A 37 10.45 -39.21 -1.38
C ARG A 37 10.87 -38.24 -2.48
N SER A 38 11.01 -38.81 -3.68
CA SER A 38 11.35 -38.08 -4.91
C SER A 38 10.11 -37.40 -5.51
N GLU A 39 9.62 -36.37 -4.83
CA GLU A 39 8.66 -35.42 -5.41
C GLU A 39 8.98 -34.01 -4.90
N SER A 40 8.61 -32.98 -5.67
CA SER A 40 9.09 -31.62 -5.43
C SER A 40 8.54 -31.04 -4.13
N ALA A 41 9.40 -30.90 -3.11
CA ALA A 41 9.15 -29.95 -2.04
C ALA A 41 8.95 -28.55 -2.64
N ALA A 42 7.74 -28.01 -2.48
CA ALA A 42 7.44 -26.65 -2.90
C ALA A 42 8.24 -25.63 -2.07
N PHE A 43 8.58 -24.48 -2.66
CA PHE A 43 9.25 -23.41 -1.93
C PHE A 43 8.37 -22.94 -0.76
N VAL A 44 8.91 -23.02 0.46
CA VAL A 44 8.24 -22.53 1.68
C VAL A 44 8.76 -21.12 1.98
N PRO A 45 7.97 -20.06 1.74
CA PRO A 45 8.41 -18.69 1.98
C PRO A 45 8.48 -18.41 3.49
N TYR A 46 9.42 -17.55 3.89
CA TYR A 46 9.57 -17.05 5.28
C TYR A 46 9.82 -18.13 6.34
N ALA A 47 10.42 -19.27 5.94
CA ALA A 47 10.88 -20.32 6.84
C ALA A 47 12.15 -19.95 7.62
N ASP A 48 12.93 -18.98 7.12
CA ASP A 48 14.17 -18.51 7.72
C ASP A 48 13.93 -17.72 9.03
N ARG A 49 14.90 -17.82 9.95
CA ARG A 49 14.89 -17.04 11.20
C ARG A 49 15.54 -15.65 11.08
N GLU A 50 16.25 -15.43 9.98
CA GLU A 50 17.08 -14.26 9.67
C GLU A 50 16.81 -13.84 8.21
N VAL A 51 17.31 -12.70 7.77
CA VAL A 51 17.24 -12.30 6.36
C VAL A 51 18.20 -13.19 5.54
N PRO A 52 17.73 -14.03 4.60
CA PRO A 52 18.60 -14.91 3.83
C PRO A 52 19.44 -14.10 2.83
N SER A 53 20.71 -14.49 2.64
CA SER A 53 21.54 -13.87 1.60
C SER A 53 20.97 -14.16 0.21
N LEU A 54 21.11 -13.20 -0.71
CA LEU A 54 20.55 -13.25 -2.06
C LEU A 54 20.97 -14.54 -2.78
N ARG A 55 22.27 -14.87 -2.75
CA ARG A 55 22.83 -16.11 -3.33
C ARG A 55 22.15 -17.36 -2.77
N SER A 56 21.89 -17.40 -1.46
CA SER A 56 21.24 -18.55 -0.78
C SER A 56 19.73 -18.63 -1.02
N LEU A 57 19.09 -17.53 -1.43
CA LEU A 57 17.66 -17.43 -1.67
C LEU A 57 17.31 -17.76 -3.13
N ILE A 58 18.01 -17.16 -4.09
CA ILE A 58 17.77 -17.37 -5.53
C ILE A 58 18.10 -18.78 -6.00
N ALA A 59 19.04 -19.47 -5.33
CA ALA A 59 19.38 -20.86 -5.59
C ALA A 59 18.35 -21.88 -5.06
N ARG A 60 17.31 -21.46 -4.33
CA ARG A 60 16.32 -22.38 -3.75
C ARG A 60 15.36 -22.89 -4.82
N LYS A 61 15.23 -24.22 -4.92
CA LYS A 61 14.28 -24.88 -5.83
C LYS A 61 12.87 -24.32 -5.63
N GLY A 62 12.25 -23.86 -6.73
CA GLY A 62 10.91 -23.26 -6.74
C GLY A 62 10.85 -21.77 -6.39
N PHE A 63 11.96 -21.12 -5.99
CA PHE A 63 11.93 -19.69 -5.64
C PHE A 63 11.57 -18.80 -6.83
N GLN A 64 12.18 -19.04 -7.99
CA GLN A 64 11.88 -18.29 -9.23
C GLN A 64 10.40 -18.38 -9.62
N GLN A 65 9.78 -19.55 -9.43
CA GLN A 65 8.35 -19.79 -9.68
C GLN A 65 7.48 -18.98 -8.71
N TYR A 66 7.83 -18.96 -7.41
CA TYR A 66 7.16 -18.14 -6.41
C TYR A 66 7.30 -16.64 -6.74
N ALA A 67 8.52 -16.15 -6.94
CA ALA A 67 8.81 -14.73 -7.21
C ALA A 67 8.25 -14.23 -8.56
N SER A 68 7.94 -15.14 -9.49
CA SER A 68 7.24 -14.85 -10.76
C SER A 68 5.73 -14.66 -10.60
N GLN A 69 5.16 -14.92 -9.43
CA GLN A 69 3.72 -14.87 -9.15
C GLN A 69 3.38 -14.00 -7.92
N HIS A 70 4.26 -13.99 -6.92
CA HIS A 70 4.09 -13.28 -5.65
C HIS A 70 5.31 -12.38 -5.38
N ALA A 71 5.11 -11.29 -4.65
CA ALA A 71 6.21 -10.53 -4.06
C ALA A 71 6.84 -11.34 -2.90
N TYR A 72 8.17 -11.44 -2.87
CA TYR A 72 8.91 -11.96 -1.73
C TYR A 72 9.39 -10.81 -0.84
N LEU A 73 9.11 -10.89 0.46
CA LEU A 73 9.38 -9.84 1.42
C LEU A 73 10.70 -10.19 2.13
N LEU A 74 11.79 -9.55 1.73
CA LEU A 74 13.14 -9.95 2.15
C LEU A 74 13.39 -9.58 3.62
N GLY A 75 13.05 -8.35 4.00
CA GLY A 75 13.21 -7.85 5.37
C GLY A 75 13.05 -6.34 5.48
N TYR A 76 13.04 -5.84 6.72
CA TYR A 76 13.16 -4.42 7.04
C TYR A 76 14.59 -4.04 7.39
N SER A 77 14.92 -2.74 7.24
CA SER A 77 16.06 -2.13 7.90
C SER A 77 15.91 -2.21 9.42
N TYR A 78 17.01 -2.20 10.17
CA TYR A 78 17.00 -2.28 11.64
C TYR A 78 16.16 -1.18 12.34
N ASP A 79 16.05 -0.01 11.72
CA ASP A 79 15.26 1.14 12.18
C ASP A 79 13.81 1.18 11.61
N GLY A 80 13.43 0.18 10.80
CA GLY A 80 12.14 0.09 10.13
C GLY A 80 11.88 1.17 9.07
N VAL A 81 12.88 1.97 8.71
CA VAL A 81 12.81 3.06 7.74
C VAL A 81 12.64 2.54 6.30
N PHE A 82 13.14 1.33 6.00
CA PHE A 82 13.09 0.70 4.69
C PHE A 82 12.55 -0.74 4.75
N LEU A 83 11.83 -1.14 3.71
CA LEU A 83 11.37 -2.51 3.46
C LEU A 83 11.91 -2.97 2.10
N ALA A 84 12.61 -4.11 2.06
CA ALA A 84 13.12 -4.71 0.85
C ALA A 84 12.16 -5.79 0.31
N VAL A 85 11.77 -5.68 -0.96
CA VAL A 85 10.85 -6.60 -1.62
C VAL A 85 11.39 -7.03 -2.97
N MET A 86 11.45 -8.35 -3.20
CA MET A 86 11.98 -8.97 -4.40
C MET A 86 10.88 -9.59 -5.26
N THR A 87 10.99 -9.39 -6.57
CA THR A 87 10.04 -9.83 -7.60
C THR A 87 10.83 -10.35 -8.80
N PHE A 88 10.37 -11.39 -9.50
CA PHE A 88 11.04 -11.85 -10.72
C PHE A 88 10.49 -11.10 -11.95
N ASP A 89 11.36 -10.33 -12.60
CA ASP A 89 11.07 -9.61 -13.83
C ASP A 89 11.38 -10.51 -15.03
N ARG A 90 10.35 -10.85 -15.81
CA ARG A 90 10.46 -11.78 -16.95
C ARG A 90 10.93 -11.09 -18.23
N GLU A 91 10.98 -9.76 -18.27
CA GLU A 91 11.53 -8.98 -19.38
C GLU A 91 13.05 -8.89 -19.21
N ALA A 92 13.52 -8.55 -18.01
CA ALA A 92 14.95 -8.52 -17.66
C ALA A 92 15.57 -9.93 -17.47
N GLN A 93 14.74 -10.95 -17.21
CA GLN A 93 15.14 -12.30 -16.76
C GLN A 93 16.06 -12.22 -15.52
N ALA A 94 15.59 -11.44 -14.53
CA ALA A 94 16.33 -11.08 -13.33
C ALA A 94 15.36 -10.86 -12.14
N TYR A 95 15.88 -10.98 -10.93
CA TYR A 95 15.14 -10.56 -9.74
C TYR A 95 15.30 -9.05 -9.55
N ARG A 96 14.18 -8.32 -9.57
CA ARG A 96 14.10 -6.90 -9.23
C ARG A 96 13.79 -6.74 -7.74
N ILE A 97 14.67 -6.08 -7.02
CA ILE A 97 14.51 -5.73 -5.59
C ILE A 97 14.17 -4.25 -5.49
N GLN A 98 13.07 -3.92 -4.83
CA GLN A 98 12.67 -2.55 -4.55
C GLN A 98 12.85 -2.25 -3.06
N LEU A 99 13.46 -1.11 -2.78
CA LEU A 99 13.72 -0.61 -1.42
C LEU A 99 12.72 0.50 -1.13
N TYR A 100 11.67 0.17 -0.38
CA TYR A 100 10.56 1.06 -0.08
C TYR A 100 10.80 1.79 1.24
N HIS A 101 10.89 3.12 1.19
CA HIS A 101 11.00 3.96 2.37
C HIS A 101 9.62 4.09 3.06
N THR A 102 9.50 3.50 4.24
CA THR A 102 8.23 3.30 4.96
C THR A 102 7.57 4.60 5.42
N VAL A 103 8.35 5.60 5.83
CA VAL A 103 7.86 6.89 6.35
C VAL A 103 7.43 7.81 5.21
N GLN A 104 8.28 7.99 4.20
CA GLN A 104 7.97 8.85 3.04
C GLN A 104 6.95 8.19 2.07
N GLN A 105 6.77 6.86 2.19
CA GLN A 105 5.90 6.02 1.37
C GLN A 105 6.28 5.98 -0.12
N ARG A 106 7.58 5.96 -0.44
CA ARG A 106 8.10 5.92 -1.82
C ARG A 106 9.12 4.80 -2.02
N ILE A 107 9.33 4.39 -3.27
CA ILE A 107 10.48 3.56 -3.64
C ILE A 107 11.71 4.47 -3.69
N GLU A 108 12.70 4.20 -2.85
CA GLU A 108 13.95 4.96 -2.82
C GLU A 108 14.87 4.50 -3.95
N GLU A 109 15.06 3.18 -4.06
CA GLU A 109 15.98 2.54 -4.99
C GLU A 109 15.42 1.23 -5.55
N THR A 110 15.93 0.80 -6.70
CA THR A 110 15.61 -0.48 -7.33
C THR A 110 16.88 -1.13 -7.83
N LEU A 111 17.19 -2.31 -7.29
CA LEU A 111 18.33 -3.14 -7.64
C LEU A 111 17.89 -4.29 -8.55
N TYR A 112 18.80 -4.78 -9.37
CA TYR A 112 18.62 -6.01 -10.15
C TYR A 112 19.66 -7.05 -9.74
N VAL A 113 19.21 -8.31 -9.64
CA VAL A 113 20.01 -9.47 -9.25
C VAL A 113 19.81 -10.55 -10.31
N PRO A 114 20.88 -11.16 -10.84
CA PRO A 114 20.76 -12.17 -11.90
C PRO A 114 19.95 -13.39 -11.45
N SER A 115 19.39 -14.11 -12.42
CA SER A 115 18.77 -15.41 -12.15
C SER A 115 19.81 -16.46 -11.75
N ALA A 116 19.36 -17.57 -11.14
CA ALA A 116 20.26 -18.66 -10.77
C ALA A 116 20.87 -19.34 -12.00
N GLU A 117 20.20 -19.33 -13.17
CA GLU A 117 20.77 -19.85 -14.41
C GLU A 117 21.95 -18.99 -14.90
N ARG A 118 21.85 -17.64 -14.80
CA ARG A 118 22.94 -16.73 -15.21
C ARG A 118 24.21 -16.87 -14.36
N LEU A 119 24.05 -17.16 -13.06
CA LEU A 119 25.16 -17.39 -12.13
C LEU A 119 25.88 -18.74 -12.32
N HIS A 120 25.32 -19.62 -13.16
CA HIS A 120 25.84 -20.96 -13.44
C HIS A 120 26.01 -21.22 -14.94
N ALA A 121 26.08 -20.16 -15.76
CA ALA A 121 26.29 -20.25 -17.20
C ALA A 121 27.75 -20.67 -17.50
N THR A 122 27.94 -21.94 -17.86
CA THR A 122 29.27 -22.55 -18.09
C THR A 122 30.05 -22.00 -19.28
N ASP A 123 29.36 -21.36 -20.22
CA ASP A 123 29.87 -21.13 -21.57
C ASP A 123 30.47 -19.72 -21.75
N ASP A 124 30.37 -18.85 -20.74
CA ASP A 124 30.86 -17.48 -20.78
C ASP A 124 31.30 -16.99 -19.38
N SER A 125 32.60 -17.08 -19.11
CA SER A 125 33.20 -16.68 -17.84
C SER A 125 33.16 -15.18 -17.58
N GLN A 126 33.03 -14.34 -18.61
CA GLN A 126 32.89 -12.88 -18.43
C GLN A 126 31.48 -12.55 -17.92
N LYS A 127 30.44 -13.11 -18.55
CA LYS A 127 29.05 -12.96 -18.07
C LYS A 127 28.84 -13.56 -16.69
N GLN A 128 29.52 -14.65 -16.35
CA GLN A 128 29.50 -15.17 -14.97
C GLN A 128 30.11 -14.15 -13.99
N SER A 129 31.28 -13.59 -14.30
CA SER A 129 31.94 -12.59 -13.45
C SER A 129 31.08 -11.34 -13.24
N GLU A 130 30.46 -10.81 -14.30
CA GLU A 130 29.53 -9.67 -14.22
C GLU A 130 28.30 -10.00 -13.35
N ALA A 131 27.77 -11.22 -13.46
CA ALA A 131 26.64 -11.66 -12.65
C ALA A 131 27.01 -11.81 -11.16
N GLU A 132 28.21 -12.30 -10.85
CA GLU A 132 28.68 -12.39 -9.46
C GLU A 132 28.97 -11.00 -8.86
N GLU A 133 29.51 -10.05 -9.63
CA GLU A 133 29.69 -8.66 -9.22
C GLU A 133 28.35 -7.96 -8.95
N GLN A 134 27.36 -8.07 -9.85
CA GLN A 134 26.02 -7.53 -9.65
C GLN A 134 25.34 -8.11 -8.39
N LEU A 135 25.49 -9.41 -8.15
CA LEU A 135 24.99 -10.09 -6.96
C LEU A 135 25.68 -9.60 -5.68
N GLN A 136 26.99 -9.34 -5.73
CA GLN A 136 27.75 -8.78 -4.60
C GLN A 136 27.32 -7.35 -4.29
N ILE A 137 27.28 -6.46 -5.29
CA ILE A 137 26.84 -5.06 -5.13
C ILE A 137 25.43 -5.01 -4.54
N ALA A 138 24.50 -5.82 -5.05
CA ALA A 138 23.15 -5.88 -4.51
C ALA A 138 23.10 -6.39 -3.06
N GLN A 139 23.93 -7.36 -2.68
CA GLN A 139 24.05 -7.85 -1.31
C GLN A 139 24.62 -6.76 -0.38
N GLU A 140 25.68 -6.06 -0.79
CA GLU A 140 26.32 -4.99 -0.02
C GLU A 140 25.42 -3.78 0.19
N THR A 141 24.68 -3.35 -0.84
CA THR A 141 23.68 -2.27 -0.71
C THR A 141 22.58 -2.64 0.28
N ILE A 142 22.09 -3.88 0.24
CA ILE A 142 21.06 -4.39 1.16
C ILE A 142 21.60 -4.52 2.59
N ASP A 143 22.81 -5.04 2.77
CA ASP A 143 23.38 -5.36 4.09
C ASP A 143 24.02 -4.19 4.81
N MET A 144 24.72 -3.30 4.09
CA MET A 144 25.50 -2.19 4.65
C MET A 144 24.84 -0.84 4.42
N GLY A 145 24.35 -0.60 3.21
CA GLY A 145 23.67 0.65 2.84
C GLY A 145 22.35 0.82 3.58
N TYR A 146 21.39 -0.07 3.30
CA TYR A 146 20.04 -0.03 3.86
C TYR A 146 19.84 -0.91 5.10
N ARG A 147 20.84 -1.73 5.45
CA ARG A 147 20.90 -2.52 6.70
C ARG A 147 19.67 -3.41 6.92
N ILE A 148 19.22 -4.06 5.85
CA ILE A 148 18.05 -4.95 5.81
C ILE A 148 18.39 -6.23 6.59
N LYS A 149 18.17 -6.21 7.91
CA LYS A 149 18.56 -7.29 8.83
C LYS A 149 17.38 -7.87 9.63
N ALA A 150 16.24 -7.19 9.65
CA ALA A 150 15.04 -7.64 10.35
C ALA A 150 14.15 -8.50 9.43
N PRO A 151 14.00 -9.82 9.65
CA PRO A 151 13.28 -10.71 8.75
C PRO A 151 11.77 -10.41 8.73
N ALA A 152 11.20 -10.30 7.52
CA ALA A 152 9.77 -10.07 7.37
C ALA A 152 8.97 -11.35 7.69
N LYS A 153 7.97 -11.23 8.57
CA LYS A 153 7.03 -12.31 8.92
C LYS A 153 5.60 -11.89 8.54
N PRO A 154 5.24 -11.95 7.25
CA PRO A 154 3.98 -11.42 6.75
C PRO A 154 2.78 -12.30 7.08
N LEU A 155 1.68 -11.67 7.46
CA LEU A 155 0.35 -12.30 7.47
C LEU A 155 -0.22 -12.20 6.05
N LYS A 156 -0.32 -13.35 5.37
CA LYS A 156 -0.93 -13.49 4.04
C LYS A 156 -2.46 -13.37 4.14
N TRP A 157 -3.04 -12.54 3.29
CA TRP A 157 -4.46 -12.14 3.34
C TRP A 157 -5.02 -12.07 1.92
N ARG A 158 -6.24 -12.58 1.71
CA ARG A 158 -6.92 -12.50 0.40
C ARG A 158 -7.60 -11.15 0.20
N PHE A 159 -7.51 -10.62 -1.02
CA PHE A 159 -7.98 -9.27 -1.40
C PHE A 159 -9.45 -8.95 -1.02
N ASP A 160 -10.32 -9.96 -0.91
CA ASP A 160 -11.75 -9.87 -0.62
C ASP A 160 -12.10 -9.84 0.89
N GLN A 161 -11.14 -10.15 1.77
CA GLN A 161 -11.35 -10.29 3.21
C GLN A 161 -10.97 -9.00 3.97
N ALA A 162 -10.95 -9.05 5.31
CA ALA A 162 -10.43 -7.97 6.15
C ALA A 162 -9.60 -8.54 7.32
N VAL A 163 -8.47 -7.91 7.64
CA VAL A 163 -7.52 -8.35 8.68
C VAL A 163 -7.65 -7.47 9.92
N ARG A 164 -7.92 -8.10 11.07
CA ARG A 164 -7.77 -7.45 12.37
C ARG A 164 -6.29 -7.46 12.75
N ILE A 165 -5.71 -6.29 13.02
CA ILE A 165 -4.37 -6.20 13.62
C ILE A 165 -4.47 -6.05 15.15
N PRO A 166 -3.55 -6.66 15.92
CA PRO A 166 -3.45 -6.41 17.35
C PRO A 166 -3.11 -4.95 17.66
N GLY A 167 -3.88 -4.32 18.55
CA GLY A 167 -3.67 -2.95 18.99
C GLY A 167 -4.90 -2.40 19.74
N PRO A 168 -4.75 -1.32 20.54
CA PRO A 168 -5.81 -0.84 21.44
C PRO A 168 -7.10 -0.41 20.71
N GLY A 169 -7.02 0.04 19.46
CA GLY A 169 -8.18 0.41 18.65
C GLY A 169 -8.96 -0.75 18.03
N ASN A 170 -8.53 -2.01 18.20
CA ASN A 170 -9.08 -3.19 17.52
C ASN A 170 -9.19 -3.03 16.00
N TYR A 171 -8.16 -2.44 15.38
CA TYR A 171 -8.18 -2.00 14.00
C TYR A 171 -8.37 -3.14 12.99
N LEU A 172 -9.22 -2.87 11.99
CA LEU A 172 -9.55 -3.74 10.88
C LEU A 172 -9.07 -3.08 9.58
N ILE A 173 -8.03 -3.65 8.97
CA ILE A 173 -7.56 -3.28 7.63
C ILE A 173 -8.45 -3.99 6.60
N ARG A 174 -8.90 -3.25 5.58
CA ARG A 174 -9.67 -3.80 4.46
C ARG A 174 -9.40 -3.03 3.16
N THR A 175 -9.57 -3.69 2.04
CA THR A 175 -9.58 -3.09 0.71
C THR A 175 -10.98 -2.62 0.31
N ASP A 176 -11.06 -1.49 -0.40
CA ASP A 176 -12.27 -0.99 -1.07
C ASP A 176 -11.94 -0.82 -2.55
N TRP A 177 -12.60 -1.57 -3.42
CA TRP A 177 -12.41 -1.52 -4.88
C TRP A 177 -13.64 -0.88 -5.53
N LYS A 178 -13.43 0.31 -6.08
CA LYS A 178 -14.42 1.02 -6.91
C LYS A 178 -13.73 1.42 -8.21
N THR A 179 -13.84 0.58 -9.23
CA THR A 179 -13.19 0.73 -10.54
C THR A 179 -13.29 2.18 -11.05
N PRO A 180 -12.17 2.88 -11.29
CA PRO A 180 -10.80 2.38 -11.47
C PRO A 180 -9.89 2.44 -10.23
N THR A 181 -10.41 2.77 -9.04
CA THR A 181 -9.60 2.95 -7.84
C THR A 181 -9.62 1.75 -6.89
N LEU A 182 -8.42 1.41 -6.41
CA LEU A 182 -8.16 0.62 -5.20
C LEU A 182 -7.94 1.60 -4.03
N SER A 183 -8.51 1.32 -2.86
CA SER A 183 -8.19 2.02 -1.61
C SER A 183 -7.88 1.03 -0.49
N ILE A 184 -6.85 1.32 0.31
CA ILE A 184 -6.65 0.65 1.60
C ILE A 184 -7.34 1.49 2.67
N LEU A 185 -8.27 0.88 3.39
CA LEU A 185 -9.01 1.47 4.49
C LEU A 185 -8.63 0.78 5.80
N VAL A 186 -8.51 1.57 6.87
CA VAL A 186 -8.53 1.08 8.24
C VAL A 186 -9.80 1.53 8.90
N GLN A 187 -10.42 0.66 9.70
CA GLN A 187 -11.54 0.99 10.58
C GLN A 187 -11.20 0.58 12.02
N ASP A 188 -11.58 1.38 13.01
CA ASP A 188 -11.45 0.98 14.43
C ASP A 188 -12.73 0.34 14.98
N GLY A 189 -12.67 -0.09 16.25
CA GLY A 189 -13.83 -0.60 17.00
C GLY A 189 -14.98 0.39 17.21
N GLN A 190 -14.79 1.69 16.91
CA GLN A 190 -15.83 2.72 16.95
C GLN A 190 -16.40 3.05 15.55
N GLY A 191 -15.96 2.36 14.50
CA GLY A 191 -16.40 2.60 13.13
C GLY A 191 -15.80 3.84 12.47
N ARG A 192 -14.84 4.52 13.12
CA ARG A 192 -14.04 5.60 12.51
C ARG A 192 -13.15 4.98 11.44
N LYS A 193 -13.00 5.68 10.31
CA LYS A 193 -12.34 5.15 9.11
C LYS A 193 -11.22 6.07 8.65
N TRP A 194 -10.10 5.50 8.24
CA TRP A 194 -8.98 6.22 7.61
C TRP A 194 -8.69 5.59 6.27
N LYS A 195 -8.45 6.41 5.24
CA LYS A 195 -7.95 5.95 3.94
C LYS A 195 -6.43 6.13 3.92
N LEU A 196 -5.69 5.02 4.01
CA LEU A 196 -4.23 5.07 4.07
C LEU A 196 -3.61 5.41 2.71
N ALA A 197 -4.13 4.77 1.66
CA ALA A 197 -3.67 4.96 0.29
C ALA A 197 -4.83 4.75 -0.70
N GLN A 198 -4.69 5.34 -1.88
CA GLN A 198 -5.60 5.21 -3.01
C GLN A 198 -4.77 5.16 -4.30
N GLN A 199 -4.96 4.11 -5.10
CA GLN A 199 -4.26 3.91 -6.38
C GLN A 199 -5.30 3.76 -7.50
N ASP A 200 -5.05 4.43 -8.63
CA ASP A 200 -5.76 4.17 -9.89
C ASP A 200 -5.09 2.96 -10.57
N TRP A 201 -5.83 1.90 -10.86
CA TRP A 201 -5.29 0.69 -11.50
C TRP A 201 -5.49 0.66 -13.01
N ARG A 202 -6.10 1.70 -13.64
CA ARG A 202 -6.19 1.78 -15.11
C ARG A 202 -4.94 2.31 -15.80
N THR A 203 -4.12 3.10 -15.11
CA THR A 203 -2.84 3.63 -15.64
C THR A 203 -1.76 2.56 -15.79
N SER A 204 -2.08 1.30 -15.48
CA SER A 204 -1.17 0.17 -15.41
C SER A 204 -1.90 -1.09 -15.90
N ALA A 205 -1.19 -1.99 -16.59
CA ALA A 205 -1.78 -3.21 -17.16
C ALA A 205 -1.98 -4.31 -16.09
N LEU A 206 -2.44 -3.90 -14.91
CA LEU A 206 -2.28 -4.62 -13.64
C LEU A 206 -3.64 -5.01 -13.08
N ARG A 207 -3.91 -6.33 -13.05
CA ARG A 207 -5.01 -6.85 -12.21
C ARG A 207 -4.54 -6.83 -10.75
N PRO A 208 -5.36 -6.40 -9.79
CA PRO A 208 -5.02 -6.54 -8.37
C PRO A 208 -4.75 -8.02 -8.09
N ALA A 209 -3.66 -8.32 -7.36
CA ALA A 209 -3.40 -9.70 -6.98
C ALA A 209 -4.54 -10.21 -6.08
N SER A 210 -4.79 -11.51 -6.15
CA SER A 210 -5.68 -12.23 -5.22
C SER A 210 -5.22 -12.15 -3.75
N GLU A 211 -3.99 -11.68 -3.52
CA GLU A 211 -3.26 -11.77 -2.26
C GLU A 211 -2.57 -10.44 -1.93
N MET A 212 -2.64 -10.08 -0.66
CA MET A 212 -1.86 -9.02 -0.04
C MET A 212 -1.17 -9.56 1.21
N TYR A 213 -0.14 -8.88 1.64
CA TYR A 213 0.60 -9.18 2.86
C TYR A 213 0.47 -8.01 3.83
N VAL A 214 0.17 -8.31 5.09
CA VAL A 214 0.23 -7.35 6.19
C VAL A 214 1.40 -7.75 7.08
N ILE A 215 2.39 -6.86 7.18
CA ILE A 215 3.61 -7.06 7.94
C ILE A 215 3.58 -6.10 9.13
N ARG A 216 3.90 -6.61 10.32
CA ARG A 216 4.26 -5.79 11.48
C ARG A 216 5.77 -5.62 11.48
N HIS A 217 6.30 -4.44 11.82
CA HIS A 217 7.72 -4.35 12.12
C HIS A 217 8.02 -5.13 13.42
N PRO A 218 9.08 -5.96 13.50
CA PRO A 218 9.41 -6.69 14.72
C PRO A 218 9.63 -5.75 15.92
N ASP A 219 10.49 -4.75 15.77
CA ASP A 219 10.94 -3.86 16.87
C ASP A 219 10.10 -2.58 17.03
N PHE A 220 9.19 -2.30 16.09
CA PHE A 220 8.30 -1.14 16.12
C PHE A 220 6.85 -1.62 16.08
N PRO A 221 6.27 -2.05 17.22
CA PRO A 221 5.01 -2.80 17.29
C PRO A 221 3.79 -2.06 16.70
N ASP A 222 3.87 -0.75 16.56
CA ASP A 222 2.82 0.11 16.04
C ASP A 222 2.99 0.46 14.55
N ARG A 223 4.09 0.02 13.92
CA ARG A 223 4.35 0.13 12.49
C ARG A 223 3.85 -1.09 11.74
N TRP A 224 3.02 -0.84 10.72
CA TRP A 224 2.43 -1.86 9.87
C TRP A 224 2.58 -1.48 8.40
N THR A 225 3.06 -2.40 7.56
CA THR A 225 3.07 -2.22 6.11
C THR A 225 2.11 -3.20 5.45
N VAL A 226 1.22 -2.68 4.61
CA VAL A 226 0.47 -3.47 3.64
C VAL A 226 1.29 -3.52 2.35
N VAL A 227 1.57 -4.72 1.85
CA VAL A 227 2.16 -4.95 0.52
C VAL A 227 1.16 -5.75 -0.30
N GLY A 228 0.50 -5.06 -1.23
CA GLY A 228 -0.18 -5.72 -2.34
C GLY A 228 0.82 -6.11 -3.41
N ALA A 229 0.45 -7.06 -4.25
CA ALA A 229 1.04 -7.20 -5.58
C ALA A 229 -0.05 -6.92 -6.63
N SER A 230 0.38 -6.74 -7.87
CA SER A 230 -0.52 -6.72 -9.01
C SER A 230 0.20 -7.30 -10.22
N ILE A 231 -0.49 -8.10 -11.02
CA ILE A 231 0.19 -9.01 -11.95
C ILE A 231 0.15 -8.40 -13.36
N GLY A 232 1.32 -7.92 -13.81
CA GLY A 232 1.55 -7.55 -15.19
C GLY A 232 1.87 -8.78 -16.03
N ALA A 233 1.36 -8.84 -17.27
CA ALA A 233 1.52 -10.01 -18.13
C ALA A 233 3.00 -10.34 -18.44
N GLN A 234 3.83 -9.30 -18.61
CA GLN A 234 5.25 -9.42 -19.01
C GLN A 234 6.23 -9.07 -17.88
N LYS A 235 6.02 -7.98 -17.13
CA LYS A 235 6.95 -7.49 -16.08
C LYS A 235 6.87 -8.20 -14.72
N GLY A 236 6.13 -9.30 -14.62
CA GLY A 236 5.93 -10.04 -13.37
C GLY A 236 5.02 -9.29 -12.37
N PRO A 237 5.09 -9.62 -11.07
CA PRO A 237 4.34 -8.92 -10.04
C PRO A 237 4.95 -7.54 -9.75
N GLU A 238 4.14 -6.49 -9.85
CA GLU A 238 4.49 -5.13 -9.43
C GLU A 238 3.89 -4.85 -8.04
N PRO A 239 4.73 -4.60 -7.01
CA PRO A 239 4.26 -4.45 -5.64
C PRO A 239 3.71 -3.05 -5.38
N PHE A 240 2.61 -2.99 -4.63
CA PHE A 240 1.99 -1.76 -4.15
C PHE A 240 2.14 -1.70 -2.62
N PHE A 241 2.65 -0.58 -2.13
CA PHE A 241 3.07 -0.42 -0.74
C PHE A 241 2.26 0.65 -0.01
N CYS A 242 1.88 0.36 1.23
CA CYS A 242 1.30 1.34 2.13
C CYS A 242 1.70 1.06 3.58
N SER A 243 2.58 1.88 4.15
CA SER A 243 2.91 1.86 5.58
C SER A 243 2.03 2.81 6.39
N MET A 244 1.70 2.40 7.61
CA MET A 244 1.04 3.21 8.63
C MET A 244 1.71 3.03 10.00
N GLU A 245 1.55 4.05 10.84
CA GLU A 245 1.82 3.99 12.28
C GLU A 245 0.48 4.10 13.01
N ILE A 246 0.23 3.30 14.05
CA ILE A 246 -1.06 3.31 14.78
C ILE A 246 -1.35 4.70 15.38
N ASP A 247 -0.34 5.40 15.90
CA ASP A 247 -0.45 6.77 16.45
C ASP A 247 -0.82 7.84 15.41
N ALA A 248 -0.72 7.51 14.12
CA ALA A 248 -1.18 8.36 13.03
C ALA A 248 -2.70 8.25 12.80
N LEU A 249 -3.35 7.18 13.24
CA LEU A 249 -4.78 6.87 13.10
C LEU A 249 -5.65 7.64 14.12
N ARG A 250 -5.43 8.96 14.21
CA ARG A 250 -6.11 9.80 15.21
C ARG A 250 -7.55 10.15 14.78
N PRO A 251 -8.51 10.32 15.72
CA PRO A 251 -9.92 10.52 15.39
C PRO A 251 -10.20 11.74 14.50
N GLU A 252 -9.45 12.83 14.67
CA GLU A 252 -9.50 14.06 13.87
C GLU A 252 -9.02 13.87 12.42
N ARG A 253 -8.27 12.80 12.15
CA ARG A 253 -7.74 12.43 10.82
C ARG A 253 -8.63 11.41 10.08
N SER A 254 -9.69 10.92 10.71
CA SER A 254 -10.63 9.99 10.08
C SER A 254 -11.40 10.65 8.93
N GLU A 255 -11.79 9.89 7.91
CA GLU A 255 -12.59 10.36 6.77
C GLU A 255 -13.89 11.05 7.23
N GLN A 256 -14.47 10.64 8.37
CA GLN A 256 -15.62 11.34 8.97
C GLN A 256 -15.26 12.72 9.55
N SER A 257 -14.06 12.91 10.08
CA SER A 257 -13.58 14.22 10.55
C SER A 257 -13.13 15.11 9.38
N LEU A 258 -12.43 14.54 8.39
CA LEU A 258 -12.04 15.25 7.16
C LEU A 258 -13.28 15.69 6.36
N SER A 259 -14.32 14.85 6.25
CA SER A 259 -15.57 15.21 5.58
C SER A 259 -16.31 16.35 6.30
N ARG A 260 -16.33 16.35 7.65
CA ARG A 260 -16.87 17.48 8.43
C ARG A 260 -16.08 18.76 8.20
N LEU A 261 -14.74 18.69 8.20
CA LEU A 261 -13.85 19.83 7.92
C LEU A 261 -14.09 20.40 6.51
N VAL A 262 -14.16 19.55 5.48
CA VAL A 262 -14.47 20.01 4.12
C VAL A 262 -15.85 20.65 4.04
N ASN A 263 -16.86 20.14 4.77
CA ASN A 263 -18.21 20.71 4.74
C ASN A 263 -18.37 22.05 5.49
N THR A 264 -17.39 22.48 6.32
CA THR A 264 -17.43 23.86 6.88
C THR A 264 -16.98 24.92 5.88
N VAL A 265 -16.12 24.55 4.91
CA VAL A 265 -15.56 25.46 3.89
C VAL A 265 -16.19 25.27 2.50
N LEU A 266 -16.71 24.09 2.19
CA LEU A 266 -17.53 23.77 1.01
C LEU A 266 -18.91 23.24 1.47
N PRO A 267 -19.86 24.13 1.82
CA PRO A 267 -21.20 23.72 2.24
C PRO A 267 -21.93 22.93 1.15
N GLY A 268 -22.54 21.81 1.54
CA GLY A 268 -23.12 20.83 0.62
C GLY A 268 -22.15 19.69 0.27
N GLY A 269 -20.97 19.66 0.90
CA GLY A 269 -19.96 18.62 0.76
C GLY A 269 -19.04 18.79 -0.45
N GLY A 270 -17.85 18.20 -0.33
CA GLY A 270 -16.83 18.15 -1.38
C GLY A 270 -16.02 16.86 -1.31
N ASN A 271 -15.51 16.42 -2.45
CA ASN A 271 -14.64 15.25 -2.56
C ASN A 271 -13.18 15.68 -2.35
N ILE A 272 -12.48 15.05 -1.41
CA ILE A 272 -11.03 15.23 -1.24
C ILE A 272 -10.32 14.50 -2.38
N VAL A 273 -9.65 15.27 -3.24
CA VAL A 273 -8.96 14.76 -4.45
C VAL A 273 -7.44 14.68 -4.29
N PHE A 274 -6.87 15.43 -3.34
CA PHE A 274 -5.47 15.29 -2.94
C PHE A 274 -5.30 15.50 -1.43
N ARG A 275 -4.33 14.79 -0.85
CA ARG A 275 -3.85 14.91 0.53
C ARG A 275 -2.32 15.01 0.46
N GLY A 276 -1.74 16.03 1.10
CA GLY A 276 -0.30 16.16 1.27
C GLY A 276 0.27 15.15 2.27
N GLU A 277 1.49 15.37 2.76
CA GLU A 277 2.06 14.55 3.83
C GLU A 277 1.39 14.80 5.19
N LEU A 278 1.68 13.93 6.16
CA LEU A 278 1.02 13.92 7.46
C LEU A 278 1.89 14.60 8.52
N THR A 279 1.48 15.80 8.95
CA THR A 279 2.15 16.60 9.99
C THR A 279 1.77 16.12 11.39
N LYS A 280 2.28 16.81 12.43
CA LYS A 280 1.82 16.60 13.82
C LYS A 280 0.36 17.02 14.04
N ARG A 281 -0.21 17.90 13.20
CA ARG A 281 -1.58 18.43 13.32
C ARG A 281 -2.58 17.68 12.44
N GLY A 282 -2.26 17.46 11.17
CA GLY A 282 -3.16 16.81 10.21
C GLY A 282 -2.44 16.44 8.93
N TYR A 283 -3.15 16.45 7.79
CA TYR A 283 -2.48 16.50 6.50
C TYR A 283 -2.00 17.94 6.26
N GLY A 284 -0.78 18.14 5.75
CA GLY A 284 -0.19 19.47 5.52
C GLY A 284 -0.98 20.33 4.56
N VAL A 285 -1.57 19.68 3.56
CA VAL A 285 -2.56 20.25 2.63
C VAL A 285 -3.67 19.23 2.36
N LEU A 286 -4.90 19.72 2.19
CA LEU A 286 -6.00 19.01 1.54
C LEU A 286 -6.52 19.84 0.36
N LEU A 287 -6.69 19.23 -0.82
CA LEU A 287 -7.45 19.83 -1.92
C LEU A 287 -8.79 19.09 -2.05
N ALA A 288 -9.89 19.84 -1.96
CA ALA A 288 -11.24 19.31 -2.10
C ALA A 288 -12.05 20.09 -3.15
N VAL A 289 -12.96 19.39 -3.84
CA VAL A 289 -13.75 19.90 -4.98
C VAL A 289 -15.23 19.56 -4.83
N GLN A 290 -16.11 20.47 -5.24
CA GLN A 290 -17.57 20.31 -5.21
C GLN A 290 -18.13 20.22 -6.63
N GLU A 291 -19.04 19.26 -6.84
CA GLU A 291 -19.65 18.95 -8.16
C GLU A 291 -18.60 18.74 -9.27
N ALA A 292 -17.59 17.93 -8.99
CA ALA A 292 -16.57 17.56 -9.97
C ALA A 292 -17.09 16.59 -11.03
N LEU A 293 -17.12 17.01 -12.29
CA LEU A 293 -17.23 16.11 -13.43
C LEU A 293 -15.92 15.31 -13.57
N PRO A 294 -15.98 13.97 -13.73
CA PRO A 294 -14.80 13.14 -13.91
C PRO A 294 -14.08 13.48 -15.23
N PRO A 295 -12.75 13.30 -15.30
CA PRO A 295 -11.99 13.64 -16.49
C PRO A 295 -12.29 12.65 -17.63
N ALA A 296 -12.40 13.16 -18.86
CA ALA A 296 -12.67 12.35 -20.05
C ALA A 296 -11.49 11.44 -20.44
N VAL A 297 -10.26 11.89 -20.15
CA VAL A 297 -8.99 11.18 -20.35
C VAL A 297 -8.11 11.47 -19.12
N ARG A 298 -7.20 10.56 -18.76
CA ARG A 298 -6.15 10.78 -17.76
C ARG A 298 -4.79 10.51 -18.41
N GLU A 299 -3.90 11.49 -18.35
CA GLU A 299 -2.54 11.39 -18.90
C GLU A 299 -1.52 10.99 -17.81
N PRO A 300 -0.40 10.36 -18.16
CA PRO A 300 0.67 10.06 -17.20
C PRO A 300 1.15 11.32 -16.47
N GLY A 301 1.37 11.22 -15.16
CA GLY A 301 1.75 12.35 -14.30
C GLY A 301 0.57 13.21 -13.80
N ILE A 302 -0.65 13.05 -14.33
CA ILE A 302 -1.85 13.75 -13.82
C ILE A 302 -2.44 12.98 -12.63
N VAL A 303 -2.29 13.54 -11.43
CA VAL A 303 -2.83 13.00 -10.16
C VAL A 303 -4.35 13.19 -10.11
N TYR A 304 -4.81 14.38 -10.47
CA TYR A 304 -6.23 14.73 -10.54
C TYR A 304 -6.49 15.68 -11.72
N GLN A 305 -7.64 15.51 -12.36
CA GLN A 305 -8.16 16.38 -13.40
C GLN A 305 -9.68 16.34 -13.31
N GLY A 306 -10.34 17.47 -13.48
CA GLY A 306 -11.81 17.55 -13.50
C GLY A 306 -12.32 18.98 -13.57
N ILE A 307 -13.62 19.13 -13.85
CA ILE A 307 -14.31 20.42 -13.86
C ILE A 307 -15.23 20.48 -12.65
N ALA A 308 -15.02 21.44 -11.74
CA ALA A 308 -15.76 21.58 -10.48
C ALA A 308 -16.45 22.96 -10.39
N LYS A 309 -17.55 23.08 -9.64
CA LYS A 309 -18.19 24.39 -9.37
C LYS A 309 -17.49 25.18 -8.26
N ARG A 310 -16.89 24.48 -7.30
CA ARG A 310 -16.07 25.07 -6.25
C ARG A 310 -14.88 24.19 -5.92
N PHE A 311 -13.83 24.78 -5.38
CA PHE A 311 -12.72 24.07 -4.77
C PHE A 311 -12.17 24.82 -3.56
N VAL A 312 -11.43 24.11 -2.72
CA VAL A 312 -10.71 24.67 -1.58
C VAL A 312 -9.37 23.95 -1.38
N ILE A 313 -8.32 24.71 -1.07
CA ILE A 313 -7.07 24.22 -0.48
C ILE A 313 -7.12 24.55 1.01
N ILE A 314 -7.01 23.52 1.85
CA ILE A 314 -7.03 23.62 3.32
C ILE A 314 -5.62 23.32 3.85
N ASP A 315 -5.13 24.12 4.79
CA ASP A 315 -3.81 23.94 5.44
C ASP A 315 -3.82 22.99 6.65
N ASP A 316 -2.62 22.76 7.20
CA ASP A 316 -2.34 21.96 8.41
C ASP A 316 -3.07 22.44 9.69
N SER A 317 -3.61 23.66 9.69
CA SER A 317 -4.41 24.24 10.76
C SER A 317 -5.93 24.11 10.54
N GLY A 318 -6.34 23.55 9.39
CA GLY A 318 -7.74 23.41 9.00
C GLY A 318 -8.35 24.66 8.36
N ARG A 319 -7.53 25.65 7.95
CA ARG A 319 -8.01 26.89 7.32
C ARG A 319 -8.00 26.78 5.80
N ALA A 320 -9.04 27.29 5.16
CA ALA A 320 -9.02 27.54 3.72
C ALA A 320 -7.99 28.62 3.40
N VAL A 321 -6.92 28.25 2.68
CA VAL A 321 -5.89 29.19 2.20
C VAL A 321 -6.14 29.63 0.78
N ASP A 322 -6.74 28.77 -0.06
CA ASP A 322 -7.22 29.11 -1.39
C ASP A 322 -8.64 28.57 -1.58
N GLN A 323 -9.50 29.31 -2.28
CA GLN A 323 -10.85 28.87 -2.60
C GLN A 323 -11.35 29.49 -3.92
N GLY A 324 -12.08 28.71 -4.70
CA GLY A 324 -12.77 29.18 -5.91
C GLY A 324 -14.26 28.86 -5.85
N GLY A 325 -15.10 29.78 -6.35
CA GLY A 325 -16.55 29.57 -6.44
C GLY A 325 -17.30 30.73 -7.09
N SER A 326 -18.58 30.86 -6.75
CA SER A 326 -19.52 31.86 -7.29
C SER A 326 -19.11 33.33 -7.12
N ASN A 327 -18.14 33.61 -6.26
CA ASN A 327 -17.66 34.95 -5.93
C ASN A 327 -16.31 35.26 -6.60
N GLY A 328 -15.78 34.33 -7.41
CA GLY A 328 -14.42 34.36 -7.91
C GLY A 328 -13.44 33.50 -7.12
N LEU A 329 -12.15 33.78 -7.29
CA LEU A 329 -11.03 33.06 -6.67
C LEU A 329 -10.38 33.93 -5.60
N VAL A 330 -10.13 33.33 -4.43
CA VAL A 330 -9.59 34.00 -3.23
C VAL A 330 -8.36 33.25 -2.72
N HIS A 331 -7.25 33.97 -2.58
CA HIS A 331 -5.97 33.49 -2.02
C HIS A 331 -5.65 34.23 -0.73
N GLN A 332 -5.44 33.51 0.36
CA GLN A 332 -5.13 34.04 1.70
C GLN A 332 -6.08 35.17 2.15
N GLY A 333 -7.37 35.05 1.78
CA GLY A 333 -8.41 36.04 2.05
C GLY A 333 -8.50 37.22 1.06
N ARG A 334 -7.58 37.33 0.08
CA ARG A 334 -7.59 38.35 -0.97
C ARG A 334 -8.23 37.81 -2.24
N ILE A 335 -9.18 38.55 -2.82
CA ILE A 335 -9.79 38.20 -4.11
C ILE A 335 -8.77 38.45 -5.23
N LEU A 336 -8.42 37.41 -6.00
CA LEU A 336 -7.49 37.50 -7.14
C LEU A 336 -8.20 37.71 -8.48
N SER A 337 -9.43 37.23 -8.59
CA SER A 337 -10.31 37.45 -9.74
C SER A 337 -11.76 37.33 -9.29
N ALA A 338 -12.57 38.33 -9.63
CA ALA A 338 -14.01 38.29 -9.45
C ALA A 338 -14.72 37.76 -10.70
N GLY A 339 -15.89 37.16 -10.51
CA GLY A 339 -16.78 36.73 -11.58
C GLY A 339 -17.93 35.89 -11.07
N GLN A 340 -19.10 36.05 -11.68
CA GLN A 340 -20.26 35.18 -11.46
C GLN A 340 -20.20 33.97 -12.40
N SER A 341 -20.93 32.90 -12.06
CA SER A 341 -21.16 31.72 -12.93
C SER A 341 -19.88 31.07 -13.46
N LEU A 342 -18.98 30.69 -12.54
CA LEU A 342 -17.68 30.09 -12.85
C LEU A 342 -17.70 28.58 -12.60
N TYR A 343 -17.19 27.83 -13.57
CA TYR A 343 -16.63 26.49 -13.35
C TYR A 343 -15.12 26.60 -13.30
N TYR A 344 -14.47 25.65 -12.63
CA TYR A 344 -13.02 25.57 -12.51
C TYR A 344 -12.54 24.26 -13.11
N ARG A 345 -11.75 24.31 -14.19
CA ARG A 345 -10.97 23.14 -14.63
C ARG A 345 -9.71 23.11 -13.80
N ILE A 346 -9.55 22.03 -13.02
CA ILE A 346 -8.48 21.87 -12.06
C ILE A 346 -7.63 20.69 -12.53
N VAL A 347 -6.32 20.88 -12.62
CA VAL A 347 -5.35 19.85 -13.00
C VAL A 347 -4.23 19.84 -11.97
N LEU A 348 -4.05 18.71 -11.28
CA LEU A 348 -2.94 18.47 -10.36
C LEU A 348 -1.97 17.49 -11.01
N ILE A 349 -0.71 17.92 -11.14
CA ILE A 349 0.36 17.21 -11.82
C ILE A 349 1.44 16.84 -10.81
N ALA A 350 2.02 15.66 -10.97
CA ALA A 350 3.28 15.24 -10.36
C ALA A 350 4.24 14.80 -11.49
N ARG A 351 5.28 15.60 -11.77
CA ARG A 351 6.19 15.36 -12.91
C ARG A 351 7.07 14.11 -12.76
N ASN A 352 7.22 13.62 -11.53
CA ASN A 352 8.03 12.46 -11.19
C ASN A 352 7.20 11.50 -10.32
N PRO A 353 7.16 10.18 -10.59
CA PRO A 353 6.48 9.20 -9.72
C PRO A 353 7.00 9.15 -8.27
N LYS A 354 8.15 9.76 -7.95
CA LYS A 354 8.62 9.96 -6.56
C LYS A 354 7.92 11.13 -5.82
N GLN A 355 7.21 12.01 -6.51
CA GLN A 355 6.53 13.18 -5.94
C GLN A 355 5.00 12.99 -5.88
N LYS A 356 4.35 13.53 -4.84
CA LYS A 356 2.88 13.47 -4.68
C LYS A 356 2.15 14.63 -5.37
N ALA A 357 2.85 15.74 -5.57
CA ALA A 357 2.42 16.93 -6.31
C ALA A 357 3.66 17.70 -6.81
N ASP A 358 3.49 18.48 -7.88
CA ASP A 358 4.48 19.40 -8.44
C ASP A 358 3.81 20.72 -8.85
N LEU A 359 2.71 20.64 -9.61
CA LEU A 359 2.00 21.80 -10.17
C LEU A 359 0.48 21.61 -10.06
N LEU A 360 -0.20 22.62 -9.55
CA LEU A 360 -1.66 22.73 -9.54
C LEU A 360 -2.07 23.88 -10.47
N LEU A 361 -2.73 23.53 -11.57
CA LEU A 361 -3.34 24.47 -12.51
C LEU A 361 -4.82 24.62 -12.20
N VAL A 362 -5.32 25.86 -12.18
CA VAL A 362 -6.74 26.17 -12.05
C VAL A 362 -7.16 27.17 -13.12
N ASP A 363 -7.90 26.69 -14.11
CA ASP A 363 -8.53 27.54 -15.11
C ASP A 363 -9.91 28.01 -14.63
N GLN A 364 -10.09 29.32 -14.53
CA GLN A 364 -11.39 29.96 -14.39
C GLN A 364 -12.12 29.91 -15.73
N LEU A 365 -13.20 29.13 -15.83
CA LEU A 365 -13.99 28.97 -17.06
C LEU A 365 -15.15 29.97 -17.14
N GLU A 366 -15.40 30.48 -18.34
CA GLU A 366 -16.65 31.14 -18.71
C GLU A 366 -17.79 30.12 -18.90
N PRO A 367 -19.07 30.53 -18.86
CA PRO A 367 -20.22 29.66 -19.15
C PRO A 367 -20.20 29.01 -20.56
N ASN A 368 -19.42 29.56 -21.49
CA ASN A 368 -19.22 29.02 -22.84
C ASN A 368 -18.08 27.97 -22.93
N GLY A 369 -17.41 27.65 -21.81
CA GLY A 369 -16.30 26.70 -21.73
C GLY A 369 -14.90 27.27 -22.02
N LYS A 370 -14.76 28.54 -22.43
CA LYS A 370 -13.46 29.20 -22.61
C LYS A 370 -12.77 29.46 -21.28
N VAL A 371 -11.44 29.40 -21.29
CA VAL A 371 -10.62 29.85 -20.16
C VAL A 371 -10.60 31.38 -20.13
N LYS A 372 -11.07 31.98 -19.04
CA LYS A 372 -10.97 33.42 -18.76
C LYS A 372 -9.59 33.80 -18.22
N ARG A 373 -9.05 32.96 -17.33
CA ARG A 373 -7.71 33.09 -16.73
C ARG A 373 -7.26 31.74 -16.16
N THR A 374 -5.98 31.44 -16.27
CA THR A 374 -5.31 30.34 -15.57
C THR A 374 -4.60 30.90 -14.33
N PHE A 375 -4.55 30.10 -13.27
CA PHE A 375 -3.78 30.35 -12.05
C PHE A 375 -2.92 29.12 -11.76
N GLU A 376 -1.70 29.34 -11.29
CA GLU A 376 -0.70 28.27 -11.13
C GLU A 376 -0.10 28.27 -9.73
N TRP A 377 -0.12 27.12 -9.04
CA TRP A 377 0.62 26.92 -7.79
C TRP A 377 1.68 25.83 -7.95
N ILE A 378 2.92 26.13 -7.59
CA ILE A 378 3.98 25.13 -7.48
C ILE A 378 3.96 24.47 -6.09
N TRP A 379 4.37 23.20 -6.02
CA TRP A 379 4.54 22.47 -4.76
C TRP A 379 5.89 22.82 -4.11
N ASP A 380 5.83 23.41 -2.93
CA ASP A 380 6.97 23.65 -2.04
C ASP A 380 7.16 22.40 -1.17
N GLU A 381 8.10 21.52 -1.58
CA GLU A 381 8.39 20.25 -0.91
C GLU A 381 8.92 20.42 0.53
N SER A 382 9.62 21.54 0.80
CA SER A 382 10.15 21.89 2.13
C SER A 382 9.08 22.46 3.07
N GLY A 383 8.18 23.29 2.54
CA GLY A 383 7.03 23.84 3.26
C GLY A 383 5.77 22.97 3.23
N GLN A 384 5.80 21.85 2.49
CA GLN A 384 4.70 20.90 2.28
C GLN A 384 3.38 21.57 1.87
N ARG A 385 3.46 22.53 0.93
CA ARG A 385 2.36 23.45 0.59
C ARG A 385 2.38 23.88 -0.88
N PHE A 386 1.23 24.39 -1.34
CA PHE A 386 1.14 25.07 -2.63
C PHE A 386 1.53 26.56 -2.49
N GLN A 387 2.44 27.04 -3.35
CA GLN A 387 2.77 28.46 -3.50
C GLN A 387 2.27 28.97 -4.84
N LEU A 388 1.41 29.99 -4.82
CA LEU A 388 0.89 30.65 -6.02
C LEU A 388 2.01 31.38 -6.77
N LEU A 389 2.05 31.22 -8.09
CA LEU A 389 2.97 31.91 -8.99
C LEU A 389 2.35 33.17 -9.61
N GLN A 390 1.17 33.05 -10.27
CA GLN A 390 0.46 34.13 -10.99
C GLN A 390 -1.07 33.92 -11.03
#